data_AF-A0A410QBE9-F1
#
_entry.id   AF-A0A410QBE9-F1
#
_cell.length_a   1.000
_cell.length_b   1.000
_cell.length_c   1.000
_cell.angle_alpha   90.00
_cell.angle_beta   90.00
_cell.angle_gamma   90.00
#
_symmetry.space_group_name_H-M   'P 1'
#
loop_
_entity.id
_entity.type
_entity.pdbx_description
1 polymer ?
#
loop_
_entity_poly.entity_id
_entity_poly.type
_entity_poly.pdbx_seq_one_letter_code
_entity_poly.pdbx_strand_id
1 'polypeptide(L)' 'MNKKKDENKENHVIDEEKLKYEIAKELGLIEKINRVGWAGLTAKESGKIGGIITAMKKQKKNKSDLESK' A
#
# COMPACT_ATOMS: atom_id res chain seq x y z
N MET A 1 1.19 -14.68 32.39
CA MET A 1 0.80 -13.48 31.61
C MET A 1 0.74 -13.85 30.13
N ASN A 2 -0.47 -14.09 29.61
CA ASN A 2 -0.70 -14.55 28.25
C ASN A 2 -1.20 -13.38 27.38
N LYS A 3 -0.46 -13.04 26.33
CA LYS A 3 -1.06 -12.62 25.06
C LYS A 3 -0.09 -12.96 23.94
N LYS A 4 -0.38 -14.09 23.30
CA LYS A 4 0.26 -14.60 22.08
C LYS A 4 0.33 -13.45 21.07
N LYS A 5 1.52 -13.18 20.58
CA LYS A 5 1.79 -12.19 19.56
C LYS A 5 1.53 -12.90 18.22
N ASP A 6 0.36 -12.65 17.65
CA ASP A 6 -0.11 -13.17 16.36
C ASP A 6 0.99 -13.12 15.28
N GLU A 7 1.57 -14.28 15.02
CA GLU A 7 2.54 -14.61 13.97
C GLU A 7 1.88 -14.91 12.62
N ASN A 8 0.75 -14.26 12.31
CA ASN A 8 0.01 -14.52 11.07
C ASN A 8 -0.49 -13.23 10.39
N LYS A 9 0.39 -12.22 10.35
CA LYS A 9 0.11 -10.92 9.70
C LYS A 9 1.28 -10.42 8.84
N GLU A 10 2.13 -11.34 8.41
CA GLU A 10 3.35 -11.03 7.66
C GLU A 10 3.16 -11.19 6.15
N ASN A 11 2.31 -12.12 5.69
CA ASN A 11 2.17 -12.37 4.25
C ASN A 11 1.36 -11.30 3.48
N HIS A 12 0.44 -10.59 4.13
CA HIS A 12 -0.40 -9.59 3.42
C HIS A 12 0.17 -8.16 3.44
N VAL A 13 1.07 -7.87 4.40
CA VAL A 13 1.67 -6.54 4.55
C VAL A 13 2.72 -6.28 3.47
N ILE A 14 3.42 -7.33 3.04
CA ILE A 14 4.48 -7.26 2.03
C ILE A 14 3.93 -6.81 0.67
N ASP A 15 2.74 -7.30 0.27
CA ASP A 15 2.11 -6.91 -1.00
C ASP A 15 1.73 -5.43 -1.04
N GLU A 16 1.20 -4.89 0.05
CA GLU A 16 0.81 -3.49 0.13
C GLU A 16 2.01 -2.55 0.11
N GLU A 17 3.07 -2.91 0.82
CA GLU A 17 4.28 -2.10 0.89
C GLU A 17 4.98 -2.07 -0.47
N LYS A 18 5.10 -3.22 -1.14
CA LYS A 18 5.62 -3.28 -2.50
C LYS A 18 4.80 -2.45 -3.48
N LEU A 19 3.47 -2.50 -3.39
CA LEU A 19 2.59 -1.71 -4.25
C LEU A 19 2.75 -0.20 -4.02
N LYS A 20 2.93 0.23 -2.76
CA LYS A 20 3.24 1.63 -2.43
C LYS A 20 4.52 2.09 -3.12
N TYR A 21 5.58 1.29 -3.07
CA TYR A 21 6.85 1.60 -3.71
C TYR A 21 6.75 1.63 -5.24
N GLU A 22 6.02 0.70 -5.86
CA GLU A 22 5.80 0.70 -7.32
C GLU A 22 5.04 1.95 -7.77
N ILE A 23 3.97 2.33 -7.06
CA ILE A 23 3.22 3.55 -7.37
C ILE A 23 4.09 4.79 -7.14
N ALA A 24 4.87 4.82 -6.07
CA ALA A 24 5.79 5.91 -5.82
C ALA A 24 6.87 6.03 -6.91
N LYS A 25 7.33 4.90 -7.45
CA LYS A 25 8.27 4.85 -8.59
C LYS A 25 7.64 5.41 -9.85
N GLU A 26 6.41 5.01 -10.18
CA GLU A 26 5.66 5.54 -11.32
C GLU A 26 5.39 7.04 -11.18
N LEU A 27 5.12 7.52 -9.96
CA LEU A 27 4.92 8.94 -9.67
C LEU A 27 6.22 9.75 -9.59
N GLY A 28 7.38 9.13 -9.75
CA GLY A 28 8.69 9.80 -9.60
C GLY A 28 9.03 10.24 -8.18
N LEU A 29 8.32 9.71 -7.18
CA LEU A 29 8.50 10.02 -5.76
C LEU A 29 9.51 9.12 -5.07
N ILE A 30 10.00 8.08 -5.75
CA ILE A 30 10.91 7.08 -5.18
C ILE A 30 12.21 7.69 -4.66
N GLU A 31 12.78 8.63 -5.41
CA GLU A 31 14.03 9.29 -5.05
C GLU A 31 13.85 10.15 -3.80
N LYS A 32 12.69 10.81 -3.71
CA LYS A 32 12.30 11.61 -2.54
C LYS A 32 12.08 10.72 -1.32
N ILE A 33 11.36 9.61 -1.45
CA ILE A 33 11.17 8.64 -0.35
C ILE A 33 12.51 8.09 0.11
N ASN A 34 13.42 7.74 -0.80
CA ASN A 34 14.75 7.26 -0.42
C ASN A 34 15.57 8.34 0.31
N ARG A 35 15.36 9.62 -0.01
CA ARG A 35 16.09 10.74 0.58
C ARG A 35 15.53 11.24 1.91
N VAL A 36 14.21 11.38 2.02
CA VAL A 36 13.53 12.00 3.18
C VAL A 36 12.56 11.06 3.90
N GLY A 37 12.36 9.85 3.37
CA GLY A 37 11.40 8.89 3.91
C GLY A 37 9.94 9.23 3.59
N TRP A 38 9.04 8.32 3.97
CA TRP A 38 7.59 8.52 3.84
C TRP A 38 7.07 9.72 4.64
N ALA A 39 7.70 10.04 5.77
CA ALA A 39 7.36 11.20 6.60
C ALA A 39 7.73 12.55 5.94
N GLY A 40 8.66 12.55 4.98
CA GLY A 40 9.08 13.74 4.24
C GLY A 40 8.26 14.02 2.97
N LEU A 41 7.26 13.19 2.68
CA LEU A 41 6.32 13.44 1.59
C LEU A 41 5.27 14.47 1.99
N THR A 42 4.83 15.29 1.03
CA THR A 42 3.69 16.18 1.22
C THR A 42 2.39 15.39 1.25
N ALA A 43 1.36 15.94 1.89
CA ALA A 43 0.01 15.33 1.92
C ALA A 43 -0.55 15.04 0.52
N LYS A 44 -0.16 15.84 -0.50
CA LYS A 44 -0.58 15.64 -1.89
C LYS A 44 0.11 14.42 -2.53
N GLU A 45 1.38 14.19 -2.19
CA GLU A 45 2.17 13.06 -2.71
C GLU A 45 1.78 11.74 -2.04
N SER A 46 1.78 11.71 -0.70
CA SER A 46 1.36 10.53 0.07
C SER A 46 -0.13 10.22 -0.14
N GLY A 47 -0.97 11.26 -0.27
CA GLY A 47 -2.40 11.12 -0.59
C GLY A 47 -2.66 10.52 -1.97
N LYS A 48 -1.86 10.87 -2.99
CA LYS A 48 -1.96 10.24 -4.32
C LYS A 48 -1.64 8.74 -4.27
N ILE A 49 -0.55 8.36 -3.60
CA ILE A 49 -0.14 6.96 -3.46
C ILE A 49 -1.23 6.16 -2.72
N GLY A 50 -1.71 6.68 -1.58
CA GLY A 50 -2.78 6.04 -0.81
C GLY A 50 -4.11 5.96 -1.56
N GLY A 51 -4.44 6.99 -2.34
CA GLY A 51 -5.65 7.03 -3.18
C GLY A 51 -5.64 5.96 -4.27
N ILE A 52 -4.52 5.77 -4.96
CA ILE A 52 -4.37 4.74 -6.01
C ILE A 52 -4.52 3.34 -5.41
N ILE A 53 -3.89 3.07 -4.27
CA ILE A 53 -4.01 1.77 -3.57
C ILE A 53 -5.45 1.50 -3.16
N THR A 54 -6.11 2.51 -2.59
CA THR A 54 -7.50 2.40 -2.16
C THR A 54 -8.43 2.13 -3.35
N ALA A 55 -8.22 2.83 -4.47
CA ALA A 55 -8.96 2.60 -5.70
C ALA A 55 -8.73 1.18 -6.25
N MET A 56 -7.49 0.70 -6.25
CA MET A 56 -7.14 -0.66 -6.70
C MET A 56 -7.75 -1.74 -5.80
N LYS A 57 -7.72 -1.56 -4.47
CA LYS A 57 -8.37 -2.46 -3.51
C LYS A 57 -9.89 -2.51 -3.72
N LYS A 58 -10.52 -1.36 -3.96
CA LYS A 58 -11.95 -1.27 -4.25
C LYS A 58 -12.32 -2.03 -5.54
N GLN A 59 -11.50 -1.90 -6.58
CA GLN A 59 -11.69 -2.63 -7.84
C GLN A 59 -11.49 -4.14 -7.68
N LYS A 60 -10.45 -4.57 -6.95
CA LYS A 60 -10.20 -5.99 -6.67
C LYS A 60 -11.35 -6.65 -5.91
N LYS A 61 -11.90 -5.96 -4.91
CA LYS A 61 -13.06 -6.46 -4.15
C LYS A 61 -14.28 -6.68 -5.06
N ASN A 62 -14.60 -5.70 -5.89
CA ASN A 62 -15.69 -5.82 -6.85
C ASN A 62 -15.47 -6.95 -7.88
N LYS A 63 -14.21 -7.26 -8.20
CA LYS A 63 -13.86 -8.31 -9.16
C LYS A 63 -13.94 -9.72 -8.55
N SER A 64 -13.54 -9.89 -7.28
CA SER A 64 -13.70 -11.16 -6.56
C SER A 64 -15.16 -11.57 -6.37
N ASP A 65 -16.07 -10.60 -6.25
CA ASP A 65 -17.53 -10.84 -6.21
C ASP A 65 -18.11 -11.22 -7.58
N LEU A 66 -17.43 -10.87 -8.69
CA LEU A 66 -17.84 -11.22 -10.06
C LEU A 66 -17.29 -12.58 -10.53
N GLU A 67 -16.08 -12.97 -10.12
CA GLU A 67 -15.46 -14.26 -10.50
C GLU A 67 -16.00 -15.47 -9.72
N SER A 68 -16.83 -15.25 -8.70
CA SER A 68 -17.48 -16.32 -7.93
C SER A 68 -18.94 -16.60 -8.36
N LYS A 69 -19.36 -16.10 -9.53
CA LYS A 69 -20.72 -16.24 -10.07
C LYS A 69 -20.76 -17.01 -11.38
#